data_AF-A0A5D0V2S5-F1
#
_entry.id   AF-A0A5D0V2S5-F1
#
_cell.length_a   1.000
_cell.length_b   1.000
_cell.length_c   1.000
_cell.angle_alpha   90.00
_cell.angle_beta   90.00
_cell.angle_gamma   90.00
#
_symmetry.space_group_name_H-M   'P 1'
#
loop_
_entity.id
_entity.type
_entity.pdbx_description
1 polymer ?
#
loop_
_entity_poly.entity_id
_entity_poly.type
_entity_poly.pdbx_seq_one_letter_code
_entity_poly.pdbx_strand_id
1 'polypeptide(L)'
;MDSVTDRWPAGGGLLPAARIPGGELAAVAAAADFAVLPVGAVEWHGPHLPLGTDLILAEGFAGESAGDVPGPRGVLFPAVAYAACPGQTRPWPGTVAIRPEIAVGYLADVIEGIVAAGFPRLLVVNGHDANMSTARAAMEWVSGRRTASLLLVNWFQLVTPAETTEIYGAPPARGHGGAYETSGVLGFDPGAVRLDAATDLPPKPKLPVSHPYVLVESRPEPWQGWSGHVSLASEDAGRQVRALAGERLREIVAAWVAAPPPAPPTADPLPTEGGA
;
A
#
# COMPACT_ATOMS: atom_id res chain seq x y z
N MET A 1 -11.78 -32.52 11.26
CA MET A 1 -10.79 -31.47 11.00
C MET A 1 -11.59 -30.21 10.80
N ASP A 2 -11.29 -29.17 11.57
CA ASP A 2 -11.93 -27.87 11.40
C ASP A 2 -11.57 -27.33 10.01
N SER A 3 -12.57 -26.82 9.28
CA SER A 3 -12.38 -26.31 7.93
C SER A 3 -11.45 -25.11 7.98
N VAL A 4 -10.56 -24.91 6.99
CA VAL A 4 -9.78 -23.65 6.93
C VAL A 4 -10.68 -22.41 6.90
N THR A 5 -11.92 -22.54 6.44
CA THR A 5 -12.93 -21.47 6.46
C THR A 5 -13.40 -21.08 7.85
N ASP A 6 -13.19 -21.95 8.85
CA ASP A 6 -13.52 -21.66 10.25
C ASP A 6 -12.39 -20.90 10.95
N ARG A 7 -11.25 -20.69 10.27
CA ARG A 7 -10.08 -19.98 10.81
C ARG A 7 -10.14 -18.46 10.61
N TRP A 8 -11.11 -17.95 9.87
CA TRP A 8 -11.36 -16.50 9.89
C TRP A 8 -11.75 -16.07 11.31
N PRO A 9 -11.29 -14.91 11.79
CA PRO A 9 -11.75 -14.38 13.06
C PRO A 9 -13.28 -14.27 13.11
N ALA A 10 -13.85 -14.42 14.30
CA ALA A 10 -15.29 -14.37 14.49
C ALA A 10 -15.83 -12.99 14.06
N GLY A 11 -16.58 -12.97 12.96
CA GLY A 11 -17.18 -11.75 12.41
C GLY A 11 -16.50 -11.15 11.18
N GLY A 12 -15.38 -11.69 10.70
CA GLY A 12 -14.62 -11.11 9.58
C GLY A 12 -13.12 -11.16 9.84
N GLY A 13 -12.28 -10.67 8.91
CA GLY A 13 -10.83 -10.60 9.12
C GLY A 13 -9.99 -11.17 7.98
N LEU A 14 -8.69 -11.35 8.22
CA LEU A 14 -7.75 -11.83 7.20
C LEU A 14 -7.27 -13.25 7.48
N LEU A 15 -7.37 -14.11 6.47
CA LEU A 15 -6.72 -15.41 6.46
C LEU A 15 -5.40 -15.32 5.67
N PRO A 16 -4.25 -15.71 6.24
CA PRO A 16 -2.97 -15.65 5.52
C PRO A 16 -2.91 -16.74 4.44
N ALA A 17 -2.79 -16.33 3.17
CA ALA A 17 -2.76 -17.22 2.01
C ALA A 17 -1.66 -18.29 2.10
N ALA A 18 -0.50 -17.93 2.65
CA ALA A 18 0.63 -18.83 2.84
C ALA A 18 0.36 -19.99 3.82
N ARG A 19 -0.76 -19.97 4.54
CA ARG A 19 -1.18 -21.01 5.49
C ARG A 19 -2.40 -21.80 5.03
N ILE A 20 -2.86 -21.58 3.80
CA ILE A 20 -3.99 -22.29 3.21
C ILE A 20 -3.46 -23.54 2.52
N PRO A 21 -3.90 -24.75 2.93
CA PRO A 21 -3.58 -25.96 2.19
C PRO A 21 -4.17 -25.90 0.78
N GLY A 22 -3.40 -26.27 -0.25
CA GLY A 22 -3.83 -26.12 -1.65
C GLY A 22 -5.15 -26.80 -1.99
N GLY A 23 -5.48 -27.92 -1.33
CA GLY A 23 -6.75 -28.62 -1.50
C GLY A 23 -7.98 -27.87 -0.96
N GLU A 24 -7.78 -26.86 -0.11
CA GLU A 24 -8.84 -26.06 0.50
C GLU A 24 -9.00 -24.68 -0.18
N LEU A 25 -8.12 -24.32 -1.12
CA LEU A 25 -8.11 -23.02 -1.78
C LEU A 25 -9.45 -22.66 -2.43
N ALA A 26 -10.09 -23.62 -3.11
CA ALA A 26 -11.37 -23.37 -3.78
C ALA A 26 -12.48 -23.01 -2.78
N ALA A 27 -12.52 -23.67 -1.62
CA ALA A 27 -13.49 -23.39 -0.57
C ALA A 27 -13.23 -22.01 0.07
N VAL A 28 -11.95 -21.66 0.30
CA VAL A 28 -11.56 -20.32 0.77
C VAL A 28 -11.97 -19.26 -0.24
N ALA A 29 -11.59 -19.42 -1.51
CA ALA A 29 -11.86 -18.43 -2.54
C ALA A 29 -13.37 -18.17 -2.72
N ALA A 30 -14.20 -19.22 -2.62
CA ALA A 30 -15.65 -19.08 -2.66
C ALA A 30 -16.25 -18.38 -1.43
N ALA A 31 -15.58 -18.42 -0.28
CA ALA A 31 -16.05 -17.84 0.98
C ALA A 31 -15.46 -16.45 1.31
N ALA A 32 -14.41 -16.03 0.58
CA ALA A 32 -13.75 -14.75 0.77
C ALA A 32 -14.44 -13.64 -0.03
N ASP A 33 -14.56 -12.47 0.58
CA ASP A 33 -15.12 -11.27 -0.04
C ASP A 33 -14.10 -10.53 -0.91
N PHE A 34 -12.81 -10.64 -0.54
CA PHE A 34 -11.69 -9.99 -1.23
C PHE A 34 -10.34 -10.66 -0.89
N ALA A 35 -9.31 -10.32 -1.65
CA ALA A 35 -7.91 -10.58 -1.33
C ALA A 35 -7.14 -9.28 -1.12
N VAL A 36 -6.01 -9.35 -0.42
CA VAL A 36 -5.11 -8.23 -0.14
C VAL A 36 -3.69 -8.60 -0.54
N LEU A 37 -3.05 -7.73 -1.32
CA LEU A 37 -1.64 -7.84 -1.70
C LEU A 37 -0.88 -6.61 -1.18
N PRO A 38 -0.02 -6.77 -0.16
CA PRO A 38 0.91 -5.72 0.23
C PRO A 38 2.02 -5.57 -0.82
N VAL A 39 2.36 -4.33 -1.18
CA VAL A 39 3.45 -4.03 -2.11
C VAL A 39 4.35 -2.97 -1.49
N GLY A 40 5.53 -3.37 -1.05
CA GLY A 40 6.54 -2.50 -0.47
C GLY A 40 7.73 -2.27 -1.41
N ALA A 41 8.88 -1.99 -0.82
CA ALA A 41 10.18 -1.96 -1.47
C ALA A 41 11.30 -2.19 -0.43
N VAL A 42 12.51 -2.46 -0.93
CA VAL A 42 13.74 -2.42 -0.13
C VAL A 42 14.50 -1.15 -0.51
N GLU A 43 14.40 -0.14 0.34
CA GLU A 43 14.83 1.22 0.04
C GLU A 43 15.42 1.94 1.26
N TRP A 44 16.51 2.67 1.03
CA TRP A 44 17.11 3.56 2.01
C TRP A 44 16.16 4.69 2.42
N HIS A 45 15.85 4.78 3.73
CA HIS A 45 15.00 5.82 4.32
C HIS A 45 15.74 6.68 5.36
N GLY A 46 17.06 6.76 5.23
CA GLY A 46 17.94 7.37 6.23
C GLY A 46 18.49 6.33 7.23
N PRO A 47 19.44 6.75 8.09
CA PRO A 47 20.12 5.87 9.03
C PRO A 47 19.26 5.39 10.21
N HIS A 48 18.11 6.04 10.45
CA HIS A 48 17.21 5.75 11.57
C HIS A 48 16.14 4.71 11.24
N LEU A 49 15.93 4.41 9.95
CA LEU A 49 14.86 3.54 9.48
C LEU A 49 15.40 2.27 8.81
N PRO A 50 14.69 1.13 8.92
CA PRO A 50 15.10 -0.10 8.25
C PRO A 50 14.94 0.02 6.73
N LEU A 51 15.73 -0.73 5.97
CA LEU A 51 15.58 -0.83 4.51
C LEU A 51 14.20 -1.38 4.09
N GLY A 52 13.52 -2.09 4.98
CA GLY A 52 12.16 -2.61 4.77
C GLY A 52 11.05 -1.67 5.25
N THR A 53 11.29 -0.37 5.40
CA THR A 53 10.27 0.60 5.88
C THR A 53 8.97 0.47 5.08
N ASP A 54 9.05 0.50 3.75
CA ASP A 54 7.87 0.37 2.89
C ASP A 54 7.18 -0.98 3.03
N LEU A 55 7.94 -2.05 3.30
CA LEU A 55 7.39 -3.39 3.50
C LEU A 55 6.61 -3.48 4.81
N ILE A 56 7.20 -3.00 5.90
CA ILE A 56 6.56 -2.96 7.23
C ILE A 56 5.25 -2.18 7.16
N LEU A 57 5.27 -1.02 6.49
CA LEU A 57 4.10 -0.16 6.33
C LEU A 57 3.03 -0.83 5.45
N ALA A 58 3.41 -1.41 4.31
CA ALA A 58 2.48 -2.11 3.43
C ALA A 58 1.81 -3.30 4.14
N GLU A 59 2.59 -4.13 4.84
CA GLU A 59 2.08 -5.29 5.58
C GLU A 59 1.22 -4.88 6.76
N GLY A 60 1.65 -3.89 7.54
CA GLY A 60 0.92 -3.36 8.69
C GLY A 60 -0.45 -2.82 8.27
N PHE A 61 -0.49 -1.96 7.26
CA PHE A 61 -1.76 -1.42 6.76
C PHE A 61 -2.59 -2.44 5.99
N ALA A 62 -1.99 -3.43 5.33
CA ALA A 62 -2.74 -4.57 4.80
C ALA A 62 -3.46 -5.32 5.92
N GLY A 63 -2.83 -5.51 7.09
CA GLY A 63 -3.47 -6.06 8.28
C GLY A 63 -4.67 -5.23 8.77
N GLU A 64 -4.54 -3.89 8.73
CA GLU A 64 -5.60 -2.97 9.14
C GLU A 64 -6.83 -2.98 8.22
N SER A 65 -6.73 -3.53 7.00
CA SER A 65 -7.81 -3.49 6.01
C SER A 65 -9.08 -4.24 6.41
N ALA A 66 -8.96 -5.19 7.33
CA ALA A 66 -10.09 -5.81 8.02
C ALA A 66 -10.10 -5.48 9.52
N GLY A 67 -8.92 -5.40 10.15
CA GLY A 67 -8.77 -5.16 11.59
C GLY A 67 -9.38 -6.29 12.45
N ASP A 68 -9.52 -6.03 13.75
CA ASP A 68 -10.13 -6.95 14.73
C ASP A 68 -11.63 -6.67 14.97
N VAL A 69 -12.32 -6.16 13.95
CA VAL A 69 -13.75 -5.80 14.01
C VAL A 69 -14.57 -6.65 13.05
N PRO A 70 -15.87 -6.86 13.32
CA PRO A 70 -16.75 -7.52 12.37
C PRO A 70 -16.76 -6.80 11.01
N GLY A 71 -16.61 -7.55 9.93
CA GLY A 71 -16.45 -7.01 8.57
C GLY A 71 -16.26 -8.10 7.52
N PRO A 72 -15.82 -7.70 6.30
CA PRO A 72 -15.58 -8.64 5.21
C PRO A 72 -14.47 -9.65 5.53
N ARG A 73 -14.57 -10.84 4.93
CA ARG A 73 -13.56 -11.91 4.98
C ARG A 73 -12.54 -11.69 3.87
N GLY A 74 -11.31 -11.34 4.24
CA GLY A 74 -10.21 -11.16 3.31
C GLY A 74 -9.20 -12.31 3.35
N VAL A 75 -8.43 -12.45 2.27
CA VAL A 75 -7.25 -13.32 2.21
C VAL A 75 -6.00 -12.46 2.01
N LEU A 76 -5.06 -12.52 2.95
CA LEU A 76 -3.81 -11.77 2.89
C LEU A 76 -2.73 -12.57 2.17
N PHE A 77 -2.32 -12.11 0.99
CA PHE A 77 -1.21 -12.67 0.24
C PHE A 77 0.15 -12.21 0.77
N PRO A 78 1.23 -12.98 0.55
CA PRO A 78 2.58 -12.54 0.86
C PRO A 78 2.91 -11.23 0.16
N ALA A 79 3.62 -10.36 0.87
CA ALA A 79 4.01 -9.07 0.35
C ALA A 79 5.00 -9.16 -0.82
N VAL A 80 4.87 -8.24 -1.77
CA VAL A 80 5.90 -7.99 -2.77
C VAL A 80 6.97 -7.10 -2.14
N ALA A 81 8.14 -7.69 -1.86
CA ALA A 81 9.23 -7.01 -1.16
C ALA A 81 10.15 -6.21 -2.11
N TYR A 82 10.32 -6.65 -3.35
CA TYR A 82 11.20 -6.00 -4.32
C TYR A 82 10.39 -5.34 -5.42
N ALA A 83 10.58 -4.04 -5.59
CA ALA A 83 9.82 -3.24 -6.55
C ALA A 83 10.70 -2.16 -7.19
N ALA A 84 10.10 -1.29 -8.00
CA ALA A 84 10.82 -0.14 -8.55
C ALA A 84 11.16 0.83 -7.41
N CYS A 85 12.35 1.43 -7.45
CA CYS A 85 12.71 2.54 -6.55
C CYS A 85 13.07 3.79 -7.36
N PRO A 86 12.76 4.99 -6.84
CA PRO A 86 13.16 6.27 -7.39
C PRO A 86 14.66 6.36 -7.68
N GLY A 87 15.03 7.06 -8.75
CA GLY A 87 16.44 7.27 -9.12
C GLY A 87 17.29 7.86 -7.99
N GLN A 88 16.69 8.73 -7.17
CA GLN A 88 17.32 9.42 -6.05
C GLN A 88 17.73 8.50 -4.87
N THR A 89 17.14 7.31 -4.74
CA THR A 89 17.46 6.35 -3.67
C THR A 89 18.32 5.18 -4.15
N ARG A 90 18.39 4.92 -5.48
CA ARG A 90 19.23 3.85 -6.06
C ARG A 90 20.71 3.89 -5.66
N PRO A 91 21.39 5.04 -5.54
CA PRO A 91 22.80 5.08 -5.16
C PRO A 91 23.04 4.81 -3.67
N TRP A 92 21.99 4.80 -2.84
CA TRP A 92 22.14 4.63 -1.40
C TRP A 92 22.35 3.17 -1.01
N PRO A 93 23.22 2.88 -0.03
CA PRO A 93 23.53 1.52 0.37
C PRO A 93 22.28 0.73 0.77
N GLY A 94 22.14 -0.48 0.23
CA GLY A 94 21.05 -1.38 0.58
C GLY A 94 19.74 -1.19 -0.19
N THR A 95 19.57 -0.11 -0.97
CA THR A 95 18.44 0.02 -1.90
C THR A 95 18.53 -1.05 -2.98
N VAL A 96 17.52 -1.91 -3.10
CA VAL A 96 17.46 -2.99 -4.11
C VAL A 96 16.33 -2.70 -5.08
N ALA A 97 16.68 -1.98 -6.15
CA ALA A 97 15.69 -1.41 -7.07
C ALA A 97 15.51 -2.24 -8.35
N ILE A 98 14.29 -2.73 -8.57
CA ILE A 98 13.86 -3.33 -9.84
C ILE A 98 13.67 -2.22 -10.90
N ARG A 99 13.83 -2.57 -12.18
CA ARG A 99 13.56 -1.63 -13.27
C ARG A 99 12.04 -1.44 -13.41
N PRO A 100 11.52 -0.22 -13.62
CA PRO A 100 10.07 0.03 -13.69
C PRO A 100 9.33 -0.88 -14.68
N GLU A 101 9.90 -1.10 -15.87
CA GLU A 101 9.29 -1.95 -16.90
C GLU A 101 9.21 -3.43 -16.48
N ILE A 102 10.16 -3.90 -15.67
CA ILE A 102 10.13 -5.26 -15.11
C ILE A 102 9.14 -5.33 -13.95
N ALA A 103 9.09 -4.28 -13.11
CA ALA A 103 8.15 -4.21 -11.99
C ALA A 103 6.69 -4.25 -12.48
N VAL A 104 6.36 -3.57 -13.60
CA VAL A 104 5.01 -3.64 -14.20
C VAL A 104 4.65 -5.08 -14.60
N GLY A 105 5.51 -5.76 -15.36
CA GLY A 105 5.25 -7.14 -15.78
C GLY A 105 5.16 -8.10 -14.59
N TYR A 106 6.08 -7.98 -13.64
CA TYR A 106 6.08 -8.79 -12.43
C TYR A 106 4.81 -8.60 -11.59
N LEU A 107 4.39 -7.35 -11.33
CA LEU A 107 3.17 -7.07 -10.59
C LEU A 107 1.93 -7.55 -11.36
N ALA A 108 1.92 -7.44 -12.69
CA ALA A 108 0.82 -7.94 -13.52
C ALA A 108 0.68 -9.46 -13.37
N ASP A 109 1.78 -10.22 -13.44
CA ASP A 109 1.77 -11.68 -13.30
C ASP A 109 1.30 -12.10 -11.90
N VAL A 110 1.74 -11.40 -10.85
CA VAL A 110 1.30 -11.67 -9.46
C VAL A 110 -0.20 -11.39 -9.31
N ILE A 111 -0.67 -10.23 -9.75
CA ILE A 111 -2.07 -9.82 -9.64
C ILE A 111 -2.96 -10.76 -10.47
N GLU A 112 -2.58 -11.07 -11.71
CA GLU A 112 -3.31 -12.01 -12.57
C GLU A 112 -3.37 -13.40 -11.95
N GLY A 113 -2.27 -13.87 -11.33
CA GLY A 113 -2.22 -15.14 -10.63
C GLY A 113 -3.19 -15.20 -9.45
N ILE A 114 -3.30 -14.14 -8.66
CA ILE A 114 -4.25 -14.03 -7.55
C ILE A 114 -5.70 -14.04 -8.06
N VAL A 115 -5.99 -13.28 -9.12
CA VAL A 115 -7.31 -13.28 -9.76
C VAL A 115 -7.66 -14.66 -10.30
N ALA A 116 -6.72 -15.33 -10.96
CA ALA A 116 -6.90 -16.69 -11.49
C ALA A 116 -7.07 -17.75 -10.39
N ALA A 117 -6.55 -17.50 -9.18
CA ALA A 117 -6.76 -18.35 -8.01
C ALA A 117 -8.16 -18.23 -7.38
N GLY A 118 -9.05 -17.41 -7.97
CA GLY A 118 -10.45 -17.26 -7.54
C GLY A 118 -10.73 -15.99 -6.74
N PHE A 119 -9.80 -15.02 -6.72
CA PHE A 119 -9.97 -13.75 -6.00
C PHE A 119 -10.13 -12.57 -6.97
N PRO A 120 -11.31 -12.37 -7.59
CA PRO A 120 -11.52 -11.32 -8.59
C PRO A 120 -11.57 -9.91 -7.96
N ARG A 121 -11.72 -9.81 -6.64
CA ARG A 121 -11.59 -8.56 -5.88
C ARG A 121 -10.25 -8.55 -5.18
N LEU A 122 -9.32 -7.75 -5.68
CA LEU A 122 -7.99 -7.60 -5.08
C LEU A 122 -7.73 -6.15 -4.64
N LEU A 123 -7.45 -5.98 -3.35
CA LEU A 123 -6.90 -4.77 -2.77
C LEU A 123 -5.36 -4.85 -2.83
N VAL A 124 -4.73 -3.87 -3.46
CA VAL A 124 -3.29 -3.64 -3.41
C VAL A 124 -3.04 -2.53 -2.38
N VAL A 125 -2.36 -2.87 -1.28
CA VAL A 125 -1.92 -1.89 -0.28
C VAL A 125 -0.48 -1.53 -0.54
N ASN A 126 -0.25 -0.30 -0.98
CA ASN A 126 1.04 0.18 -1.39
C ASN A 126 1.77 0.95 -0.28
N GLY A 127 3.00 0.52 0.00
CA GLY A 127 3.96 1.11 0.93
C GLY A 127 4.77 2.29 0.36
N HIS A 128 4.97 2.33 -0.96
CA HIS A 128 6.10 3.02 -1.60
C HIS A 128 5.66 3.90 -2.80
N ASP A 129 6.16 5.13 -2.90
CA ASP A 129 5.68 6.10 -3.91
C ASP A 129 5.87 5.63 -5.37
N ALA A 130 7.02 5.05 -5.73
CA ALA A 130 7.26 4.64 -7.13
C ALA A 130 6.33 3.52 -7.60
N ASN A 131 5.79 2.73 -6.66
CA ASN A 131 4.84 1.67 -6.96
C ASN A 131 3.48 2.20 -7.42
N MET A 132 3.12 3.45 -7.14
CA MET A 132 1.85 4.04 -7.57
C MET A 132 1.66 3.90 -9.09
N SER A 133 2.73 4.17 -9.85
CA SER A 133 2.69 4.11 -11.30
C SER A 133 2.74 2.67 -11.82
N THR A 134 3.60 1.83 -11.25
CA THR A 134 3.82 0.46 -11.73
C THR A 134 2.68 -0.47 -11.37
N ALA A 135 2.15 -0.37 -10.14
CA ALA A 135 0.99 -1.16 -9.70
C ALA A 135 -0.26 -0.77 -10.48
N ARG A 136 -0.50 0.54 -10.68
CA ARG A 136 -1.64 0.99 -11.51
C ARG A 136 -1.55 0.46 -12.94
N ALA A 137 -0.39 0.56 -13.59
CA ALA A 137 -0.20 0.03 -14.94
C ALA A 137 -0.42 -1.48 -15.02
N ALA A 138 0.08 -2.24 -14.03
CA ALA A 138 -0.16 -3.67 -13.92
C ALA A 138 -1.65 -4.01 -13.74
N MET A 139 -2.38 -3.26 -12.92
CA MET A 139 -3.80 -3.45 -12.70
C MET A 139 -4.63 -3.20 -13.98
N GLU A 140 -4.31 -2.14 -14.73
CA GLU A 140 -4.97 -1.87 -16.03
C GLU A 140 -4.73 -3.01 -17.05
N TRP A 141 -3.51 -3.56 -17.06
CA TRP A 141 -3.20 -4.71 -17.91
C TRP A 141 -4.06 -5.93 -17.56
N VAL A 142 -4.25 -6.20 -16.26
CA VAL A 142 -5.05 -7.36 -15.80
C VAL A 142 -6.55 -7.13 -16.00
N SER A 143 -7.09 -5.96 -15.65
CA SER A 143 -8.53 -5.66 -15.78
C SER A 143 -9.01 -5.70 -17.23
N GLY A 144 -8.15 -5.34 -18.19
CA GLY A 144 -8.46 -5.45 -19.63
C GLY A 144 -8.57 -6.89 -20.14
N ARG A 145 -8.19 -7.90 -19.34
CA ARG A 145 -8.06 -9.31 -19.76
C ARG A 145 -8.78 -10.30 -18.84
N ARG A 146 -9.09 -9.89 -17.61
CA ARG A 146 -9.71 -10.71 -16.58
C ARG A 146 -10.92 -9.99 -15.99
N THR A 147 -11.93 -10.76 -15.60
CA THR A 147 -13.02 -10.25 -14.76
C THR A 147 -12.47 -9.96 -13.37
N ALA A 148 -12.10 -8.70 -13.12
CA ALA A 148 -11.51 -8.28 -11.86
C ALA A 148 -11.95 -6.87 -11.47
N SER A 149 -12.06 -6.65 -10.17
CA SER A 149 -12.08 -5.33 -9.56
C SER A 149 -10.79 -5.20 -8.77
N LEU A 150 -9.95 -4.25 -9.16
CA LEU A 150 -8.63 -4.06 -8.58
C LEU A 150 -8.59 -2.69 -7.93
N LEU A 151 -8.28 -2.65 -6.64
CA LEU A 151 -8.27 -1.42 -5.85
C LEU A 151 -6.84 -1.13 -5.38
N LEU A 152 -6.33 0.07 -5.65
CA LEU A 152 -5.01 0.51 -5.19
C LEU A 152 -5.19 1.54 -4.08
N VAL A 153 -4.65 1.26 -2.90
CA VAL A 153 -4.62 2.20 -1.78
C VAL A 153 -3.19 2.43 -1.35
N ASN A 154 -2.78 3.69 -1.36
CA ASN A 154 -1.47 4.12 -0.86
C ASN A 154 -1.64 4.56 0.60
N TRP A 155 -1.01 3.86 1.54
CA TRP A 155 -1.24 4.14 2.97
C TRP A 155 -0.93 5.60 3.33
N PHE A 156 0.09 6.17 2.70
CA PHE A 156 0.55 7.52 2.95
C PHE A 156 -0.44 8.60 2.47
N GLN A 157 -1.49 8.22 1.72
CA GLN A 157 -2.58 9.11 1.30
C GLN A 157 -3.83 8.98 2.19
N LEU A 158 -3.87 8.03 3.12
CA LEU A 158 -5.04 7.79 3.98
C LEU A 158 -5.18 8.84 5.10
N VAL A 159 -4.08 9.39 5.60
CA VAL A 159 -4.09 10.60 6.43
C VAL A 159 -3.93 11.80 5.51
N THR A 160 -4.72 12.86 5.70
CA THR A 160 -4.63 14.07 4.85
C THR A 160 -3.47 14.97 5.29
N PRO A 161 -3.01 15.90 4.43
CA PRO A 161 -2.01 16.89 4.83
C PRO A 161 -2.45 17.74 6.04
N ALA A 162 -3.74 18.11 6.14
CA ALA A 162 -4.26 18.89 7.25
C ALA A 162 -4.15 18.13 8.57
N GLU A 163 -4.55 16.87 8.60
CA GLU A 163 -4.46 16.02 9.80
C GLU A 163 -3.02 15.69 10.15
N THR A 164 -2.15 15.59 9.16
CA THR A 164 -0.71 15.48 9.43
C THR A 164 -0.22 16.73 10.18
N THR A 165 -0.66 17.92 9.79
CA THR A 165 -0.35 19.16 10.55
C THR A 165 -0.96 19.15 11.95
N GLU A 166 -2.14 18.55 12.14
CA GLU A 166 -2.76 18.42 13.47
C GLU A 166 -1.97 17.46 14.39
N ILE A 167 -1.48 16.34 13.87
CA ILE A 167 -0.73 15.33 14.63
C ILE A 167 0.68 15.83 14.99
N TYR A 168 1.38 16.47 14.03
CA TYR A 168 2.80 16.80 14.17
C TYR A 168 3.09 18.29 14.42
N GLY A 169 2.07 19.15 14.33
CA GLY A 169 2.18 20.59 14.44
C GLY A 169 2.61 21.28 13.14
N ALA A 170 3.08 22.54 13.28
CA ALA A 170 3.34 23.43 12.15
C ALA A 170 4.47 22.97 11.19
N PRO A 171 5.60 22.38 11.64
CA PRO A 171 6.64 21.97 10.71
C PRO A 171 6.18 20.78 9.83
N PRO A 172 6.63 20.70 8.56
CA PRO A 172 6.25 19.61 7.68
C PRO A 172 6.81 18.26 8.18
N ALA A 173 5.89 17.34 8.47
CA ALA A 173 6.19 15.97 8.90
C ALA A 173 6.30 14.97 7.74
N ARG A 174 5.73 15.31 6.58
CA ARG A 174 5.83 14.49 5.35
C ARG A 174 7.18 14.65 4.69
N GLY A 175 7.69 13.55 4.18
CA GLY A 175 8.97 13.47 3.48
C GLY A 175 9.46 12.03 3.51
N HIS A 176 10.37 11.71 2.61
CA HIS A 176 11.06 10.43 2.53
C HIS A 176 11.90 10.21 3.80
N GLY A 177 11.61 9.18 4.57
CA GLY A 177 12.18 8.94 5.90
C GLY A 177 11.78 10.00 6.95
N GLY A 178 10.79 10.84 6.66
CA GLY A 178 10.34 11.93 7.53
C GLY A 178 9.57 11.44 8.75
N ALA A 179 9.07 12.38 9.56
CA ALA A 179 8.34 12.06 10.79
C ALA A 179 7.12 11.15 10.56
N TYR A 180 6.41 11.35 9.46
CA TYR A 180 5.20 10.60 9.14
C TYR A 180 5.49 9.12 8.87
N GLU A 181 6.50 8.81 8.06
CA GLU A 181 6.92 7.41 7.80
C GLU A 181 7.58 6.80 9.03
N THR A 182 8.43 7.57 9.71
CA THR A 182 9.11 7.13 10.93
C THR A 182 8.12 6.73 12.01
N SER A 183 7.11 7.57 12.25
CA SER A 183 6.04 7.26 13.21
C SER A 183 5.15 6.12 12.72
N GLY A 184 4.89 6.03 11.41
CA GLY A 184 4.21 4.89 10.82
C GLY A 184 4.90 3.57 11.16
N VAL A 185 6.22 3.49 10.99
CA VAL A 185 7.01 2.31 11.38
C VAL A 185 6.97 2.11 12.90
N LEU A 186 7.12 3.15 13.71
CA LEU A 186 6.95 3.05 15.18
C LEU A 186 5.57 2.49 15.58
N GLY A 187 4.52 2.72 14.78
CA GLY A 187 3.17 2.19 15.04
C GLY A 187 3.01 0.68 14.80
N PHE A 188 3.96 0.05 14.11
CA PHE A 188 3.94 -1.39 13.79
C PHE A 188 5.15 -2.15 14.33
N ASP A 189 6.35 -1.60 14.21
CA ASP A 189 7.61 -2.17 14.69
C ASP A 189 8.51 -1.09 15.33
N PRO A 190 8.23 -0.68 16.58
CA PRO A 190 9.07 0.29 17.30
C PRO A 190 10.55 -0.15 17.39
N GLY A 191 10.80 -1.46 17.46
CA GLY A 191 12.14 -2.03 17.62
C GLY A 191 13.04 -1.85 16.39
N ALA A 192 12.46 -1.56 15.22
CA ALA A 192 13.18 -1.33 13.99
C ALA A 192 13.75 0.09 13.84
N VAL A 193 13.30 1.05 14.67
CA VAL A 193 13.65 2.47 14.51
C VAL A 193 14.79 2.88 15.45
N ARG A 194 15.67 3.77 15.00
CA ARG A 194 16.75 4.39 15.79
C ARG A 194 16.66 5.92 15.69
N LEU A 195 15.76 6.53 16.48
CA LEU A 195 15.45 7.97 16.39
C LEU A 195 16.68 8.88 16.58
N ASP A 196 17.69 8.43 17.32
CA ASP A 196 18.95 9.13 17.57
C ASP A 196 19.96 9.03 16.42
N ALA A 197 19.71 8.17 15.41
CA ALA A 197 20.61 7.95 14.30
C ALA A 197 20.47 8.98 13.16
N ALA A 198 19.41 9.79 13.15
CA ALA A 198 19.15 10.80 12.13
C ALA A 198 18.89 12.18 12.73
N THR A 199 19.19 13.22 11.96
CA THR A 199 18.83 14.60 12.28
C THR A 199 17.76 15.10 11.31
N ASP A 200 17.11 16.19 11.69
CA ASP A 200 16.20 16.90 10.79
C ASP A 200 16.95 17.40 9.55
N LEU A 201 16.29 17.28 8.40
CA LEU A 201 16.76 17.83 7.14
C LEU A 201 15.66 18.71 6.54
N PRO A 202 16.03 19.74 5.74
CA PRO A 202 15.04 20.51 5.01
C PRO A 202 14.17 19.57 4.14
N PRO A 203 12.87 19.88 3.95
CA PRO A 203 12.04 19.12 3.04
C PRO A 203 12.61 19.21 1.62
N LYS A 204 12.35 18.17 0.81
CA LYS A 204 12.72 18.16 -0.60
C LYS A 204 12.18 19.42 -1.30
N PRO A 205 13.00 20.20 -2.01
CA PRO A 205 12.54 21.37 -2.75
C PRO A 205 11.42 21.02 -3.73
N LYS A 206 10.40 21.87 -3.79
CA LYS A 206 9.27 21.76 -4.71
C LYS A 206 9.33 22.87 -5.75
N LEU A 207 8.81 22.63 -6.95
CA LEU A 207 8.55 23.71 -7.91
C LEU A 207 7.60 24.73 -7.25
N PRO A 208 7.88 26.04 -7.34
CA PRO A 208 7.11 27.09 -6.67
C PRO A 208 5.81 27.40 -7.42
N VAL A 209 4.96 26.38 -7.59
CA VAL A 209 3.68 26.44 -8.31
C VAL A 209 2.58 25.81 -7.47
N SER A 210 1.35 26.30 -7.62
CA SER A 210 0.16 25.76 -6.95
C SER A 210 -0.53 24.63 -7.73
N HIS A 211 -0.01 24.27 -8.90
CA HIS A 211 -0.59 23.26 -9.79
C HIS A 211 0.01 21.88 -9.52
N PRO A 212 -0.76 20.78 -9.66
CA PRO A 212 -0.23 19.44 -9.49
C PRO A 212 0.80 19.10 -10.59
N TYR A 213 1.87 18.41 -10.21
CA TYR A 213 2.89 17.90 -11.12
C TYR A 213 3.47 16.59 -10.60
N VAL A 214 4.07 15.82 -11.50
CA VAL A 214 4.90 14.66 -11.18
C VAL A 214 6.30 14.97 -11.68
N LEU A 215 7.27 15.02 -10.76
CA LEU A 215 8.68 15.25 -11.08
C LEU A 215 9.48 13.99 -10.78
N VAL A 216 10.13 13.44 -11.81
CA VAL A 216 11.09 12.35 -11.68
C VAL A 216 12.46 12.92 -12.00
N GLU A 217 13.39 12.81 -11.05
CA GLU A 217 14.74 13.34 -11.18
C GLU A 217 15.77 12.38 -10.58
N SER A 218 17.00 12.45 -11.07
CA SER A 218 18.08 11.57 -10.64
C SER A 218 18.61 11.90 -9.24
N ARG A 219 18.63 13.19 -8.87
CA ARG A 219 19.07 13.67 -7.56
C ARG A 219 18.55 15.09 -7.32
N PRO A 220 17.72 15.33 -6.28
CA PRO A 220 17.49 16.67 -5.78
C PRO A 220 18.76 17.19 -5.08
N GLU A 221 19.05 18.49 -5.13
CA GLU A 221 20.17 19.09 -4.39
C GLU A 221 19.63 20.18 -3.44
N PRO A 222 19.88 20.09 -2.12
CA PRO A 222 20.59 19.03 -1.38
C PRO A 222 19.72 17.77 -1.10
N TRP A 223 20.35 16.58 -1.06
CA TRP A 223 19.71 15.30 -0.77
C TRP A 223 20.66 14.32 -0.07
N GLN A 224 20.28 13.84 1.12
CA GLN A 224 21.07 12.88 1.92
C GLN A 224 20.38 11.51 2.06
N GLY A 225 19.37 11.23 1.23
CA GLY A 225 18.64 9.96 1.27
C GLY A 225 17.48 9.92 2.29
N TRP A 226 17.21 11.02 2.99
CA TRP A 226 15.97 11.29 3.72
C TRP A 226 15.68 12.79 3.74
N SER A 227 14.49 13.18 4.21
CA SER A 227 14.05 14.57 4.31
C SER A 227 12.99 14.76 5.39
N GLY A 228 12.93 15.98 5.93
CA GLY A 228 11.90 16.38 6.90
C GLY A 228 12.37 16.31 8.34
N HIS A 229 11.43 16.58 9.24
CA HIS A 229 11.69 16.75 10.67
C HIS A 229 11.52 15.44 11.44
N VAL A 230 12.50 14.54 11.35
CA VAL A 230 12.51 13.24 12.06
C VAL A 230 12.29 13.42 13.56
N SER A 231 12.72 14.54 14.14
CA SER A 231 12.54 14.90 15.56
C SER A 231 11.08 14.95 16.02
N LEU A 232 10.11 15.10 15.10
CA LEU A 232 8.68 15.07 15.41
C LEU A 232 8.12 13.65 15.51
N ALA A 233 8.89 12.63 15.13
CA ALA A 233 8.42 11.26 15.15
C ALA A 233 8.24 10.75 16.59
N SER A 234 7.14 10.04 16.82
CA SER A 234 6.90 9.40 18.11
C SER A 234 5.99 8.18 17.96
N GLU A 235 6.05 7.27 18.93
CA GLU A 235 5.12 6.14 18.98
C GLU A 235 3.66 6.60 19.11
N ASP A 236 3.42 7.73 19.79
CA ASP A 236 2.07 8.28 19.92
C ASP A 236 1.51 8.76 18.59
N ALA A 237 2.30 9.53 17.84
CA ALA A 237 1.97 9.91 16.47
C ALA A 237 1.76 8.66 15.60
N GLY A 238 2.57 7.62 15.78
CA GLY A 238 2.42 6.33 15.10
C GLY A 238 1.08 5.66 15.37
N ARG A 239 0.64 5.62 16.64
CA ARG A 239 -0.68 5.11 17.01
C ARG A 239 -1.81 5.92 16.38
N GLN A 240 -1.73 7.25 16.40
CA GLN A 240 -2.74 8.12 15.80
C GLN A 240 -2.85 7.91 14.28
N VAL A 241 -1.71 7.87 13.59
CA VAL A 241 -1.66 7.60 12.14
C VAL A 241 -2.26 6.23 11.82
N ARG A 242 -1.85 5.18 12.54
CA ARG A 242 -2.36 3.82 12.35
C ARG A 242 -3.88 3.74 12.55
N ALA A 243 -4.40 4.35 13.61
CA ALA A 243 -5.83 4.34 13.90
C ALA A 243 -6.64 5.02 12.79
N LEU A 244 -6.26 6.25 12.43
CA LEU A 244 -6.98 7.05 11.45
C LEU A 244 -6.92 6.45 10.04
N ALA A 245 -5.72 6.02 9.61
CA ALA A 245 -5.56 5.39 8.30
C ALA A 245 -6.23 4.01 8.25
N GLY A 246 -6.15 3.21 9.31
CA GLY A 246 -6.81 1.91 9.40
C GLY A 246 -8.33 2.02 9.33
N GLU A 247 -8.94 2.99 10.01
CA GLU A 247 -10.38 3.26 9.94
C GLU A 247 -10.81 3.55 8.50
N ARG A 248 -10.14 4.48 7.82
CA ARG A 248 -10.44 4.84 6.43
C ARG A 248 -10.24 3.70 5.46
N LEU A 249 -9.19 2.91 5.65
CA LEU A 249 -8.96 1.74 4.82
C LEU A 249 -10.12 0.74 4.94
N ARG A 250 -10.62 0.50 6.16
CA ARG A 250 -11.80 -0.36 6.38
C ARG A 250 -13.07 0.23 5.76
N GLU A 251 -13.29 1.54 5.86
CA GLU A 251 -14.41 2.21 5.18
C GLU A 251 -14.36 2.03 3.66
N ILE A 252 -13.18 2.24 3.06
CA ILE A 252 -12.95 2.04 1.63
C ILE A 252 -13.23 0.57 1.24
N VAL A 253 -12.69 -0.38 2.01
CA VAL A 253 -12.89 -1.82 1.76
C VAL A 253 -14.36 -2.20 1.87
N ALA A 254 -15.06 -1.75 2.91
CA ALA A 254 -16.47 -2.03 3.11
C ALA A 254 -17.33 -1.48 1.95
N ALA A 255 -17.09 -0.23 1.54
CA ALA A 255 -17.78 0.39 0.41
C ALA A 255 -17.50 -0.36 -0.90
N TRP A 256 -16.26 -0.76 -1.12
CA TRP A 256 -15.84 -1.48 -2.32
C TRP A 256 -16.40 -2.90 -2.40
N VAL A 257 -16.42 -3.64 -1.28
CA VAL A 257 -17.02 -4.99 -1.21
C VAL A 257 -18.54 -4.94 -1.40
N ALA A 258 -19.20 -3.89 -0.90
CA ALA A 258 -20.64 -3.67 -1.07
C ALA A 258 -21.04 -3.28 -2.50
N ALA A 259 -20.10 -2.79 -3.31
CA ALA A 259 -20.35 -2.51 -4.73
C ALA A 259 -20.68 -3.80 -5.50
N PRO A 260 -21.25 -3.72 -6.72
CA PRO A 260 -21.47 -4.89 -7.55
C PRO A 260 -20.19 -5.71 -7.81
N PRO A 261 -20.29 -7.03 -7.99
CA PRO A 261 -19.14 -7.84 -8.39
C PRO A 261 -18.63 -7.40 -9.78
N PRO A 262 -17.33 -7.58 -10.06
CA PRO A 262 -16.79 -7.26 -11.37
C PRO A 262 -17.46 -8.10 -12.46
N ALA A 263 -17.75 -7.46 -13.59
CA ALA A 263 -18.23 -8.12 -14.80
C ALA A 263 -17.08 -8.30 -15.80
N PRO A 264 -17.20 -9.22 -16.77
CA PRO A 264 -16.21 -9.35 -17.83
C PRO A 264 -16.05 -8.04 -18.62
N PRO A 265 -14.85 -7.73 -19.13
CA PRO A 265 -14.66 -6.57 -20.00
C PRO A 265 -15.45 -6.77 -21.30
N THR A 266 -16.54 -6.02 -21.47
CA THR A 266 -17.41 -6.04 -22.65
C THR A 266 -17.70 -4.62 -23.14
N ALA A 267 -18.10 -4.49 -24.40
CA ALA A 267 -18.61 -3.23 -24.93
C ALA A 267 -20.14 -3.20 -24.79
N ASP A 268 -20.66 -2.17 -24.14
CA ASP A 268 -22.09 -1.88 -24.20
C ASP A 268 -22.47 -1.42 -25.62
N PRO A 269 -23.69 -1.73 -26.09
CA PRO A 269 -24.18 -1.19 -27.35
C PRO A 269 -24.25 0.35 -27.28
N LEU A 270 -23.96 1.02 -28.41
CA LEU A 270 -24.17 2.46 -28.52
C LEU A 270 -25.64 2.80 -28.21
N PRO A 271 -25.92 3.94 -27.55
CA PRO A 271 -27.29 4.40 -27.37
C PRO A 271 -27.98 4.48 -28.73
N THR A 272 -29.12 3.83 -28.90
CA THR A 272 -29.91 3.96 -30.13
C THR A 272 -30.48 5.38 -30.19
N GLU A 273 -30.19 6.13 -31.26
CA GLU A 273 -30.85 7.41 -31.53
C GLU A 273 -32.36 7.18 -31.72
N GLY A 274 -33.18 7.46 -30.71
CA GLY A 274 -34.64 7.32 -30.85
C GLY A 274 -35.48 7.20 -29.58
N GLY A 275 -35.09 7.82 -28.47
CA GLY A 275 -35.89 7.81 -27.24
C GLY A 275 -35.90 9.17 -26.55
N ALA A 276 -36.60 10.14 -27.14
CA ALA A 276 -37.09 11.34 -26.47
C ALA A 276 -38.62 11.32 -26.51
#